data_AF-A0A840Q1M1-F1
#
_entry.id   AF-A0A840Q1M1-F1
#
_cell.length_a   1.000
_cell.length_b   1.000
_cell.length_c   1.000
_cell.angle_alpha   90.00
_cell.angle_beta   90.00
_cell.angle_gamma   90.00
#
_symmetry.space_group_name_H-M   'P 1'
#
loop_
_entity.id
_entity.type
_entity.pdbx_description
1 polymer ?
#
loop_
_entity_poly.entity_id
_entity_poly.type
_entity_poly.pdbx_seq_one_letter_code
_entity_poly.pdbx_strand_id
1 'polypeptide(L)'
;MRPEAVAAAAAELAAEHELVLIEGAGGLLVRFDDTGGTLADAAAALSAPVLVVVHAGLGTLNVAALTAEALSARGLQCAGAVIGSWPAAPDLAARCNVVDLPEVLGAPLLGAMPEGSGEVTPEVFRSVAQRELAPELGGSFNAVELAR
;
A
#
# COMPACT_ATOMS: atom_id res chain seq x y z
N MET A 1 -1.32 -7.12 21.24
CA MET A 1 -2.36 -6.11 20.93
C MET A 1 -3.39 -6.81 20.07
N ARG A 2 -4.70 -6.77 20.35
CA ARG A 2 -5.68 -7.54 19.56
C ARG A 2 -6.21 -6.75 18.35
N PRO A 3 -6.63 -7.38 17.25
CA PRO A 3 -7.25 -6.70 16.11
C PRO A 3 -8.42 -5.79 16.50
N GLU A 4 -9.26 -6.21 17.46
CA GLU A 4 -10.40 -5.40 17.91
C GLU A 4 -9.95 -4.15 18.66
N ALA A 5 -8.80 -4.20 19.34
CA ALA A 5 -8.23 -3.03 20.01
C ALA A 5 -7.69 -2.02 18.99
N VAL A 6 -7.09 -2.50 17.89
CA VAL A 6 -6.68 -1.64 16.75
C VAL A 6 -7.92 -1.00 16.13
N ALA A 7 -8.97 -1.78 15.87
CA ALA A 7 -10.21 -1.28 15.30
C ALA A 7 -10.88 -0.23 16.20
N ALA A 8 -10.96 -0.46 17.52
CA ALA A 8 -11.52 0.51 18.45
C ALA A 8 -10.74 1.83 18.44
N ALA A 9 -9.42 1.77 18.53
CA ALA A 9 -8.57 2.97 18.50
C ALA A 9 -8.70 3.73 17.17
N ALA A 10 -8.76 3.03 16.04
CA ALA A 10 -8.97 3.65 14.74
C ALA A 10 -10.35 4.30 14.61
N ALA A 11 -11.40 3.68 15.15
CA ALA A 11 -12.75 4.25 15.15
C ALA A 11 -12.85 5.52 16.01
N GLU A 12 -12.16 5.55 17.16
CA GLU A 12 -12.05 6.75 17.98
C GLU A 12 -11.34 7.89 17.22
N LEU A 13 -10.20 7.59 16.57
CA LEU A 13 -9.49 8.58 15.76
C LEU A 13 -10.34 9.08 14.58
N ALA A 14 -11.09 8.19 13.93
CA ALA A 14 -11.95 8.52 12.79
C ALA A 14 -13.15 9.41 13.17
N ALA A 15 -13.49 9.52 14.46
CA ALA A 15 -14.50 10.47 14.92
C ALA A 15 -14.00 11.93 14.87
N GLU A 16 -12.68 12.14 14.92
CA GLU A 16 -12.06 13.47 14.98
C GLU A 16 -11.20 13.80 13.75
N HIS A 17 -10.89 12.81 12.90
CA HIS A 17 -10.00 12.96 11.74
C HIS A 17 -10.67 12.45 10.46
N GLU A 18 -10.50 13.21 9.37
CA GLU A 18 -11.02 12.84 8.05
C GLU A 18 -10.33 11.61 7.45
N LEU A 19 -9.07 11.35 7.85
CA LEU A 19 -8.27 10.23 7.39
C LEU A 19 -7.49 9.62 8.56
N VAL A 20 -7.62 8.30 8.72
CA VAL A 20 -6.82 7.50 9.65
C VAL A 20 -6.05 6.45 8.85
N LEU A 21 -4.73 6.46 8.99
CA LEU A 21 -3.85 5.46 8.39
C LEU A 21 -3.45 4.43 9.45
N ILE A 22 -3.61 3.15 9.14
CA ILE A 22 -3.22 2.04 10.02
C ILE A 22 -2.08 1.30 9.33
N GLU A 23 -0.88 1.41 9.88
CA GLU A 23 0.28 0.65 9.43
C GLU A 23 0.37 -0.67 10.18
N GLY A 24 0.53 -1.77 9.45
CA GLY A 24 0.87 -3.07 10.05
C GLY A 24 2.36 -3.20 10.33
N ALA A 25 2.76 -4.37 10.82
CA ALA A 25 4.18 -4.73 10.95
C ALA A 25 4.49 -5.88 9.97
N GLY A 26 5.24 -5.58 8.91
CA GLY A 26 5.56 -6.55 7.86
C GLY A 26 4.40 -6.74 6.86
N GLY A 27 4.05 -8.00 6.56
CA GLY A 27 3.00 -8.33 5.59
C GLY A 27 1.59 -8.39 6.19
N LEU A 28 0.58 -8.37 5.32
CA LEU A 28 -0.85 -8.38 5.66
C LEU A 28 -1.26 -9.44 6.71
N LEU A 29 -0.63 -10.63 6.64
CA LEU A 29 -0.94 -11.79 7.48
C LEU A 29 0.09 -12.03 8.60
N VAL A 30 0.94 -11.05 8.89
CA VAL A 30 1.83 -11.13 10.07
C VAL A 30 0.98 -11.10 11.33
N ARG A 31 1.24 -12.07 12.21
CA ARG A 31 0.56 -12.21 13.49
C ARG A 31 1.18 -11.28 14.52
N PHE A 32 0.37 -10.51 15.23
CA PHE A 32 0.83 -9.57 16.25
C PHE A 32 0.22 -9.80 17.65
N ASP A 33 -0.51 -10.90 17.83
CA ASP A 33 -0.98 -11.37 19.14
C ASP A 33 -0.88 -12.88 19.30
N ASP A 34 -1.12 -13.33 20.53
CA ASP A 34 -1.03 -14.74 20.93
C ASP A 34 -2.15 -15.62 20.35
N THR A 35 -3.20 -15.01 19.80
CA THR A 35 -4.32 -15.71 19.15
C THR A 35 -4.14 -15.79 17.63
N GLY A 36 -3.10 -15.17 17.10
CA GLY A 36 -2.78 -15.15 15.67
C GLY A 36 -3.51 -14.06 14.89
N GLY A 37 -4.00 -13.01 15.54
CA GLY A 37 -4.60 -11.85 14.90
C GLY A 37 -3.61 -11.11 14.01
N THR A 38 -4.11 -10.62 12.88
CA THR A 38 -3.33 -9.98 11.80
C THR A 38 -3.91 -8.62 11.43
N LEU A 39 -3.20 -7.86 10.58
CA LEU A 39 -3.71 -6.58 10.07
C LEU A 39 -5.00 -6.78 9.25
N ALA A 40 -5.11 -7.91 8.55
CA ALA A 40 -6.31 -8.25 7.79
C ALA A 40 -7.55 -8.36 8.69
N ASP A 41 -7.40 -8.88 9.91
CA ASP A 41 -8.51 -9.02 10.85
C ASP A 41 -8.95 -7.64 11.39
N ALA A 42 -8.00 -6.74 11.64
CA ALA A 42 -8.31 -5.36 12.03
C ALA A 42 -9.00 -4.60 10.90
N ALA A 43 -8.50 -4.73 9.66
CA ALA A 43 -9.12 -4.14 8.48
C ALA A 43 -10.56 -4.66 8.26
N ALA A 44 -10.78 -5.96 8.47
CA ALA A 44 -12.11 -6.57 8.34
C ALA A 44 -13.08 -6.04 9.38
N ALA A 45 -12.65 -5.91 10.64
CA ALA A 45 -13.46 -5.34 11.71
C ALA A 45 -13.89 -3.89 11.43
N LEU A 46 -13.06 -3.13 10.73
CA LEU A 46 -13.32 -1.73 10.34
C LEU A 46 -14.03 -1.59 8.99
N SER A 47 -14.17 -2.67 8.21
CA SER A 47 -14.47 -2.59 6.77
C SER A 47 -13.54 -1.61 6.03
N ALA A 48 -12.29 -1.52 6.47
CA ALA A 48 -11.32 -0.57 5.93
C ALA A 48 -10.73 -1.10 4.61
N PRO A 49 -10.63 -0.25 3.57
CA PRO A 49 -9.92 -0.62 2.36
C PRO A 49 -8.41 -0.68 2.64
N VAL A 50 -7.71 -1.57 1.94
CA VAL A 50 -6.27 -1.81 2.13
C VAL A 50 -5.47 -1.25 0.96
N LEU A 51 -4.52 -0.36 1.26
CA LEU A 51 -3.49 0.08 0.32
C LEU A 51 -2.29 -0.88 0.41
N VAL A 52 -1.87 -1.46 -0.71
CA VAL A 52 -0.76 -2.43 -0.74
C VAL A 52 0.54 -1.74 -1.15
N VAL A 53 1.55 -1.78 -0.28
CA VAL A 53 2.90 -1.33 -0.65
C VAL A 53 3.69 -2.50 -1.24
N VAL A 54 4.20 -2.33 -2.45
CA VAL A 54 4.96 -3.35 -3.18
C VAL A 54 6.38 -2.87 -3.51
N HIS A 55 7.27 -3.81 -3.81
CA HIS A 55 8.58 -3.48 -4.39
C HIS A 55 8.52 -3.50 -5.92
N ALA A 56 9.44 -2.81 -6.59
CA ALA A 56 9.47 -2.74 -8.06
C ALA A 56 9.97 -4.04 -8.73
N GLY A 57 10.92 -4.73 -8.10
CA GLY A 57 11.70 -5.80 -8.75
C GLY A 57 11.01 -7.15 -8.91
N LEU A 58 11.77 -8.12 -9.45
CA LEU A 58 11.34 -9.50 -9.67
C LEU A 58 10.77 -10.14 -8.39
N GLY A 59 9.68 -10.91 -8.53
CA GLY A 59 8.96 -11.55 -7.43
C GLY A 59 7.78 -10.73 -6.90
N THR A 60 7.70 -9.43 -7.21
CA THR A 60 6.60 -8.57 -6.73
C THR A 60 5.23 -9.05 -7.20
N LEU A 61 5.11 -9.51 -8.45
CA LEU A 61 3.83 -9.99 -8.99
C LEU A 61 3.30 -11.19 -8.22
N ASN A 62 4.16 -12.11 -7.79
CA ASN A 62 3.73 -13.24 -6.96
C ASN A 62 3.26 -12.77 -5.57
N VAL A 63 4.01 -11.88 -4.93
CA VAL A 63 3.62 -11.35 -3.61
C VAL A 63 2.32 -10.55 -3.70
N ALA A 64 2.16 -9.75 -4.75
CA ALA A 64 0.96 -8.97 -5.03
C ALA A 64 -0.25 -9.89 -5.26
N ALA A 65 -0.10 -10.95 -6.08
CA ALA A 65 -1.15 -11.94 -6.32
C ALA A 65 -1.60 -12.63 -5.03
N LEU A 66 -0.64 -13.14 -4.25
CA LEU A 66 -0.93 -13.79 -2.96
C LEU A 66 -1.61 -12.83 -1.98
N THR A 67 -1.22 -11.56 -2.00
CA THR A 67 -1.86 -10.53 -1.16
C THR A 67 -3.29 -10.26 -1.63
N ALA A 68 -3.53 -10.15 -2.94
CA ALA A 68 -4.86 -9.96 -3.52
C ALA A 68 -5.79 -11.14 -3.19
N GLU A 69 -5.30 -12.37 -3.30
CA GLU A 69 -6.04 -13.57 -2.89
C GLU A 69 -6.40 -13.53 -1.40
N ALA A 70 -5.46 -13.14 -0.54
CA ALA A 70 -5.68 -13.04 0.90
C ALA A 70 -6.71 -11.96 1.28
N LEU A 71 -6.71 -10.83 0.57
CA LEU A 71 -7.70 -9.76 0.72
C LEU A 71 -9.08 -10.26 0.26
N SER A 72 -9.16 -10.82 -0.94
CA SER A 72 -10.40 -11.35 -1.53
C SER A 72 -11.05 -12.43 -0.66
N ALA A 73 -10.26 -13.38 -0.16
CA ALA A 73 -10.73 -14.44 0.74
C ALA A 73 -11.33 -13.91 2.05
N ARG A 74 -11.03 -12.65 2.42
CA ARG A 74 -11.54 -11.97 3.61
C ARG A 74 -12.58 -10.90 3.29
N GLY A 75 -12.98 -10.76 2.03
CA GLY A 75 -13.91 -9.71 1.59
C GLY A 75 -13.35 -8.30 1.73
N LEU A 76 -12.02 -8.14 1.77
CA LEU A 76 -11.36 -6.85 1.91
C LEU A 76 -11.16 -6.21 0.53
N GLN A 77 -11.49 -4.92 0.43
CA GLN A 77 -11.22 -4.13 -0.76
C GLN A 77 -9.73 -3.76 -0.82
N CYS A 78 -9.08 -4.03 -1.94
CA CYS A 78 -7.80 -3.41 -2.28
C CYS A 78 -8.07 -1.99 -2.81
N ALA A 79 -7.59 -0.95 -2.13
CA ALA A 79 -7.70 0.44 -2.58
C ALA A 79 -6.83 0.73 -3.80
N GLY A 80 -5.72 0.01 -3.92
CA GLY A 80 -4.67 0.21 -4.91
C GLY A 80 -3.32 -0.21 -4.35
N ALA A 81 -2.27 0.03 -5.14
CA ALA A 81 -0.90 -0.20 -4.70
C ALA A 81 0.00 1.01 -4.88
N VAL A 82 1.05 1.05 -4.07
CA VAL A 82 2.16 2.00 -4.22
C VAL A 82 3.45 1.22 -4.29
N ILE A 83 4.29 1.50 -5.29
CA ILE A 83 5.67 1.02 -5.28
C ILE A 83 6.44 1.85 -4.26
N GLY A 84 6.85 1.23 -3.15
CA GLY A 84 7.44 1.95 -2.01
C GLY A 84 8.86 2.48 -2.25
N SER A 85 9.56 1.92 -3.24
CA SER A 85 10.90 2.36 -3.66
C SER A 85 11.11 2.04 -5.14
N TRP A 86 11.00 3.07 -5.97
CA TRP A 86 11.23 3.05 -7.41
C TRP A 86 12.71 3.38 -7.68
N PRO A 87 13.47 2.48 -8.31
CA PRO A 87 14.90 2.66 -8.52
C PRO A 87 15.18 3.77 -9.54
N ALA A 88 16.29 4.51 -9.37
CA ALA A 88 16.70 5.54 -10.34
C ALA A 88 17.05 4.94 -11.72
N ALA A 89 17.48 3.68 -11.74
CA ALA A 89 17.73 2.90 -12.95
C ALA A 89 16.92 1.59 -12.90
N PRO A 90 15.63 1.61 -13.27
CA PRO A 90 14.81 0.40 -13.25
C PRO A 90 15.33 -0.62 -14.25
N ASP A 91 15.31 -1.89 -13.88
CA ASP A 91 15.59 -2.99 -14.81
C ASP A 91 14.35 -3.32 -15.65
N LEU A 92 14.45 -4.35 -16.51
CA LEU A 92 13.31 -4.76 -17.34
C LEU A 92 12.14 -5.26 -16.48
N ALA A 93 12.40 -5.98 -15.39
CA ALA A 93 11.37 -6.50 -14.52
C ALA A 93 10.59 -5.36 -13.85
N ALA A 94 11.28 -4.36 -13.31
CA ALA A 94 10.66 -3.18 -12.71
C ALA A 94 9.73 -2.45 -13.68
N ARG A 95 10.17 -2.24 -14.93
CA ARG A 95 9.33 -1.61 -15.97
C ARG A 95 8.11 -2.45 -16.32
N CYS A 96 8.27 -3.75 -16.54
CA CYS A 96 7.15 -4.64 -16.84
C CYS A 96 6.13 -4.69 -15.69
N ASN A 97 6.61 -4.74 -14.45
CA ASN A 97 5.76 -4.83 -13.28
C ASN A 97 4.83 -3.62 -13.11
N VAL A 98 5.20 -2.42 -13.57
CA VAL A 98 4.30 -1.23 -13.54
C VAL A 98 3.00 -1.49 -14.29
N VAL A 99 3.08 -2.23 -15.40
CA VAL A 99 1.94 -2.57 -16.25
C VAL A 99 1.14 -3.73 -15.67
N ASP A 100 1.83 -4.73 -15.12
CA ASP A 100 1.19 -5.99 -14.67
C ASP A 100 0.60 -5.89 -13.24
N LEU A 101 1.14 -5.02 -12.37
CA LEU A 101 0.70 -4.88 -10.99
C LEU A 101 -0.80 -4.56 -10.85
N PRO A 102 -1.38 -3.62 -11.62
CA PRO A 102 -2.81 -3.34 -11.54
C PRO A 102 -3.69 -4.54 -11.90
N GLU A 103 -3.27 -5.35 -12.88
CA GLU A 103 -4.01 -6.54 -13.31
C GLU A 103 -3.99 -7.61 -12.22
N VAL A 104 -2.82 -7.86 -11.63
CA VAL A 104 -2.64 -8.89 -10.59
C VAL A 104 -3.35 -8.53 -9.29
N LEU A 105 -3.34 -7.26 -8.91
CA LEU A 105 -4.02 -6.79 -7.68
C LEU A 105 -5.52 -6.56 -7.87
N GLY A 106 -5.99 -6.44 -9.12
CA GLY A 106 -7.34 -5.99 -9.41
C GLY A 106 -7.63 -4.57 -8.90
N ALA A 107 -6.60 -3.73 -8.78
CA ALA A 107 -6.67 -2.40 -8.18
C ALA A 107 -5.62 -1.47 -8.81
N PRO A 108 -5.83 -0.14 -8.83
CA PRO A 108 -4.93 0.78 -9.53
C PRO A 108 -3.54 0.87 -8.89
N LEU A 109 -2.52 1.16 -9.70
CA LEU A 109 -1.23 1.66 -9.20
C LEU A 109 -1.38 3.15 -8.88
N LEU A 110 -1.34 3.49 -7.60
CA LEU A 110 -1.57 4.82 -7.04
C LEU A 110 -0.28 5.60 -6.73
N GLY A 111 0.88 5.06 -7.06
CA GLY A 111 2.12 5.79 -6.89
C GLY A 111 3.38 4.95 -7.02
N ALA A 112 4.51 5.62 -7.18
CA ALA A 112 5.83 5.01 -7.17
C ALA A 112 6.84 5.98 -6.52
N MET A 113 7.13 5.76 -5.24
CA MET A 113 8.02 6.63 -4.48
C MET A 113 9.47 6.40 -4.90
N PRO A 114 10.25 7.43 -5.29
CA PRO A 114 11.66 7.29 -5.64
C PRO A 114 12.47 6.66 -4.50
N GLU A 115 13.47 5.85 -4.84
CA GLU A 115 14.43 5.36 -3.84
C GLU A 115 15.08 6.52 -3.08
N GLY A 116 15.33 6.32 -1.77
CA GLY A 116 15.86 7.39 -0.90
C GLY A 116 14.82 8.41 -0.43
N SER A 117 13.53 8.27 -0.78
CA SER A 117 12.47 9.18 -0.30
C SER A 117 12.37 9.25 1.23
N GLY A 118 12.80 8.21 1.96
CA GLY A 118 12.84 8.22 3.43
C GLY A 118 13.98 9.04 4.05
N GLU A 119 14.94 9.50 3.24
CA GLU A 119 16.17 10.17 3.70
C GLU A 119 16.18 11.69 3.43
N VAL A 120 15.19 12.19 2.67
CA VAL A 120 15.11 13.61 2.31
C VAL A 120 14.44 14.44 3.42
N THR A 121 14.58 15.77 3.35
CA THR A 121 13.92 16.66 4.32
C THR A 121 12.40 16.63 4.16
N PRO A 122 11.61 16.99 5.19
CA PRO A 122 10.15 17.02 5.11
C PRO A 122 9.61 17.89 3.95
N GLU A 123 10.27 19.00 3.65
CA GLU A 123 9.90 19.91 2.55
C GLU A 123 10.08 19.21 1.19
N VAL A 124 11.22 18.54 1.01
CA VAL A 124 11.50 17.79 -0.21
C VAL A 124 10.55 16.60 -0.31
N PHE A 125 10.32 15.87 0.78
CA PHE A 125 9.39 14.74 0.81
C PHE A 125 7.98 15.16 0.41
N ARG A 126 7.49 16.30 0.89
CA ARG A 126 6.17 16.83 0.49
C ARG A 126 6.09 17.05 -1.02
N SER A 127 7.10 17.69 -1.62
CA SER A 127 7.13 17.92 -3.07
C SER A 127 7.28 16.63 -3.88
N VAL A 128 7.98 15.63 -3.34
CA VAL A 128 8.06 14.29 -3.93
C VAL A 128 6.70 13.60 -3.85
N ALA A 129 6.10 13.48 -2.66
CA ALA A 129 4.81 12.83 -2.46
C ALA A 129 3.69 13.44 -3.33
N GLN A 130 3.65 14.77 -3.48
CA GLN A 130 2.70 15.45 -4.36
C GLN A 130 2.83 15.06 -5.84
N ARG A 131 4.04 14.69 -6.29
CA ARG A 131 4.26 14.29 -7.69
C ARG A 131 4.08 12.79 -7.88
N GLU A 132 4.51 12.00 -6.91
CA GLU A 132 4.71 10.55 -7.03
C GLU A 132 3.55 9.71 -6.48
N LEU A 133 2.56 10.36 -5.83
CA LEU A 133 1.29 9.74 -5.43
C LEU A 133 0.14 10.22 -6.31
N ALA A 134 -0.88 9.37 -6.49
CA ALA A 134 -2.03 9.64 -7.34
C ALA A 134 -2.98 10.68 -6.71
N PRO A 135 -3.92 11.26 -7.49
CA PRO A 135 -4.89 12.23 -6.97
C PRO A 135 -5.70 11.74 -5.77
N GLU A 136 -6.04 10.45 -5.72
CA GLU A 136 -6.73 9.79 -4.60
C GLU A 136 -5.93 9.86 -3.29
N LEU A 137 -4.61 10.02 -3.40
CA LEU A 137 -3.67 10.17 -2.28
C LEU A 137 -3.14 11.62 -2.16
N GLY A 138 -3.73 12.57 -2.90
CA GLY A 138 -3.40 14.00 -2.82
C GLY A 138 -2.23 14.46 -3.71
N GLY A 139 -1.83 13.67 -4.71
CA GLY A 139 -0.77 14.04 -5.65
C GLY A 139 -1.21 14.12 -7.12
N SER A 140 -0.26 13.97 -8.05
CA SER A 140 -0.44 14.09 -9.49
C SER A 140 0.15 12.94 -10.31
N PHE A 141 0.46 11.80 -9.67
CA PHE A 141 1.08 10.65 -10.33
C PHE A 141 0.23 10.09 -11.47
N ASN A 142 0.91 9.61 -12.51
CA ASN A 142 0.31 8.92 -13.65
C ASN A 142 1.09 7.64 -13.99
N ALA A 143 0.46 6.48 -13.76
CA ALA A 143 1.06 5.19 -14.04
C ALA A 143 1.47 4.99 -15.51
N VAL A 144 0.76 5.61 -16.46
CA VAL A 144 1.07 5.53 -17.89
C VAL A 144 2.38 6.25 -18.21
N GLU A 145 2.71 7.31 -17.49
CA GLU A 145 3.97 8.03 -17.66
C GLU A 145 5.15 7.24 -17.08
N LEU A 146 4.94 6.54 -15.96
CA LEU A 146 5.96 5.69 -15.33
C LEU A 146 6.32 4.47 -16.20
N ALA A 147 5.36 3.94 -16.97
CA ALA A 147 5.55 2.79 -17.84
C ALA A 147 6.30 3.09 -19.16
N ARG A 148 6.59 4.36 -19.47
CA ARG A 148 7.29 4.81 -20.68
C ARG A 148 8.80 4.87 -20.47
#